data_AF-A0A368FL34-F1
#
_entry.id   AF-A0A368FL34-F1
#
_cell.length_a   1.000
_cell.length_b   1.000
_cell.length_c   1.000
_cell.angle_alpha   90.00
_cell.angle_beta   90.00
_cell.angle_gamma   90.00
#
_symmetry.space_group_name_H-M   'P 1'
#
loop_
_entity.id
_entity.type
_entity.pdbx_description
1 polymer ?
#
loop_
_entity_poly.entity_id
_entity_poly.type
_entity_poly.pdbx_seq_one_letter_code
_entity_poly.pdbx_strand_id
1 'polypeptide(L)'
;MFALLKQSTMQEAMEEAANKDTTLTAWFKLNEEYERKEQEGVDLQGVVDPRTLYYTQIPEFFTFVQQTREWKIRQHGTRQIGRMYVATPRVIERFSLQDSAWLPLLHRKNIHSSVHLRTVENILYPTFTETARARRLLHDDTHYGECLEEASLFQLPTELHALFGYMLAFCDISEPQQLFDRFKACMAEDFVHRGYSQTKAEALVYYDLSGRLAALQYNFSEQVTLPVLPRSEFSSVEEYHRTKRAELYACLNFIDGPGGSGKTYIYNAMYHILKGQQKSVVAWTGIAGSLLPERRTASSTFKLNMASGNRDCAMRREDRDAATLKEADAIIWDEISMVPKFSLEAVDLLLQDLMCNALSFGGKTIVIGGDFRQVLPIIERGRESDMVDACVKNSRLWSEFHKHSLVINVRAASSGASWYGLFMGIGNGEFEQDNEGRI
;
A
#
# COMPACT_ATOMS: atom_id res chain seq x y z
N MET A 1 34.80 15.42 -25.39
CA MET A 1 34.27 16.00 -26.63
C MET A 1 33.25 15.02 -27.25
N PHE A 2 32.19 14.70 -26.49
CA PHE A 2 31.12 13.76 -26.87
C PHE A 2 29.80 14.32 -26.32
N ALA A 3 29.43 15.53 -26.78
CA ALA A 3 28.22 16.22 -26.30
C ALA A 3 27.62 17.24 -27.29
N LEU A 4 27.88 17.14 -28.61
CA LEU A 4 27.40 18.17 -29.56
C LEU A 4 26.88 17.64 -30.91
N LEU A 5 26.34 16.42 -30.97
CA LEU A 5 25.65 15.92 -32.16
C LEU A 5 24.43 15.08 -31.77
N LYS A 6 23.31 15.72 -31.41
CA LYS A 6 21.94 15.13 -31.41
C LYS A 6 20.78 16.09 -31.08
N GLN A 7 20.86 17.36 -31.48
CA GLN A 7 19.67 18.23 -31.47
C GLN A 7 19.01 18.36 -32.86
N SER A 8 19.76 18.19 -33.96
CA SER A 8 19.22 18.27 -35.32
C SER A 8 18.30 17.12 -35.71
N THR A 9 18.50 15.91 -35.17
CA THR A 9 17.73 14.71 -35.55
C THR A 9 16.35 14.62 -34.90
N MET A 10 16.11 15.28 -33.77
CA MET A 10 14.82 15.21 -33.08
C MET A 10 13.78 16.14 -33.72
N GLN A 11 14.19 17.32 -34.15
CA GLN A 11 13.32 18.27 -34.86
C GLN A 11 12.95 17.76 -36.26
N GLU A 12 13.93 17.23 -37.01
CA GLU A 12 13.68 16.57 -38.30
C GLU A 12 12.74 15.37 -38.15
N ALA A 13 12.92 14.52 -37.13
CA ALA A 13 12.02 13.39 -36.86
C ALA A 13 10.60 13.83 -36.43
N MET A 14 10.47 14.96 -35.73
CA MET A 14 9.17 15.54 -35.34
C MET A 14 8.45 16.17 -36.54
N GLU A 15 9.16 16.85 -37.44
CA GLU A 15 8.60 17.37 -38.71
C GLU A 15 8.21 16.24 -39.68
N GLU A 16 9.03 15.19 -39.74
CA GLU A 16 8.70 14.00 -40.54
C GLU A 16 7.49 13.25 -39.99
N ALA A 17 7.32 13.19 -38.66
CA ALA A 17 6.14 12.62 -38.01
C ALA A 17 4.88 13.48 -38.17
N ALA A 18 5.01 14.80 -38.26
CA ALA A 18 3.89 15.72 -38.49
C ALA A 18 3.29 15.61 -39.90
N ASN A 19 4.11 15.25 -40.90
CA ASN A 19 3.69 15.09 -42.31
C ASN A 19 3.21 13.66 -42.68
N LYS A 20 3.14 12.77 -41.69
CA LYS A 20 2.93 11.34 -41.87
C LYS A 20 1.53 10.96 -41.39
N ASP A 21 0.63 10.61 -42.33
CA ASP A 21 -0.72 10.18 -41.96
C ASP A 21 -0.68 9.00 -40.98
N THR A 22 -1.33 9.20 -39.84
CA THR A 22 -1.53 8.18 -38.81
C THR A 22 -2.77 7.36 -39.17
N THR A 23 -2.97 6.21 -38.53
CA THR A 23 -4.18 5.41 -38.70
C THR A 23 -5.46 6.22 -38.36
N LEU A 24 -5.35 7.18 -37.46
CA LEU A 24 -6.45 8.06 -37.06
C LEU A 24 -6.72 9.17 -38.09
N THR A 25 -5.69 9.87 -38.56
CA THR A 25 -5.88 10.93 -39.57
C THR A 25 -6.30 10.36 -40.92
N ALA A 26 -5.84 9.15 -41.25
CA ALA A 26 -6.32 8.40 -42.41
C ALA A 26 -7.80 7.99 -42.29
N TRP A 27 -8.32 7.76 -41.08
CA TRP A 27 -9.74 7.48 -40.87
C TRP A 27 -10.61 8.73 -41.10
N PHE A 28 -10.13 9.91 -40.72
CA PHE A 28 -10.82 11.17 -41.02
C PHE A 28 -10.95 11.39 -42.54
N LYS A 29 -9.87 11.16 -43.28
CA LYS A 29 -9.87 11.24 -44.76
C LYS A 29 -10.80 10.22 -45.41
N LEU A 30 -10.87 9.01 -44.85
CA LEU A 30 -11.78 7.96 -45.32
C LEU A 30 -13.25 8.39 -45.16
N ASN A 31 -13.62 9.02 -44.03
CA ASN A 31 -14.97 9.52 -43.81
C ASN A 31 -15.32 10.66 -44.80
N GLU A 32 -14.38 11.59 -45.04
CA GLU A 32 -14.52 12.67 -46.02
C GLU A 32 -14.66 12.14 -47.47
N GLU A 33 -13.93 11.10 -47.83
CA GLU A 33 -14.02 10.48 -49.16
C GLU A 33 -15.41 9.87 -49.41
N TYR A 34 -15.99 9.21 -48.41
CA TYR A 34 -17.33 8.61 -48.52
C TYR A 34 -18.44 9.67 -48.53
N GLU A 35 -18.25 10.78 -47.80
CA GLU A 35 -19.13 11.95 -47.88
C GLU A 35 -19.12 12.58 -49.28
N ARG A 36 -17.94 12.72 -49.89
CA ARG A 36 -17.82 13.19 -51.26
C ARG A 36 -18.48 12.24 -52.27
N LYS A 37 -18.29 10.92 -52.13
CA LYS A 37 -18.95 9.91 -53.00
C LYS A 37 -20.46 9.98 -52.93
N GLU A 38 -21.03 10.20 -51.75
CA GLU A 38 -22.46 10.42 -51.57
C GLU A 38 -22.94 11.71 -52.26
N GLN A 39 -22.19 12.82 -52.13
CA GLN A 39 -22.50 14.09 -52.80
C GLN A 39 -22.39 14.00 -54.34
N GLU A 40 -21.49 13.16 -54.84
CA GLU A 40 -21.30 12.86 -56.27
C GLU A 40 -22.38 11.89 -56.83
N GLY A 41 -23.30 11.41 -55.98
CA GLY A 41 -24.42 10.55 -56.38
C GLY A 41 -24.04 9.08 -56.59
N VAL A 42 -22.92 8.63 -56.02
CA VAL A 42 -22.52 7.21 -56.04
C VAL A 42 -23.45 6.41 -55.14
N ASP A 43 -24.05 5.33 -55.66
CA ASP A 43 -24.87 4.44 -54.85
C ASP A 43 -24.00 3.65 -53.87
N LEU A 44 -24.20 3.93 -52.58
CA LEU A 44 -23.49 3.27 -51.47
C LEU A 44 -24.30 2.09 -50.89
N GLN A 45 -25.44 1.70 -51.49
CA GLN A 45 -26.21 0.54 -51.03
C GLN A 45 -25.39 -0.75 -51.10
N GLY A 46 -25.29 -1.43 -49.95
CA GLY A 46 -24.55 -2.70 -49.81
C GLY A 46 -23.05 -2.56 -49.53
N VAL A 47 -22.51 -1.34 -49.51
CA VAL A 47 -21.11 -1.07 -49.11
C VAL A 47 -21.05 -0.70 -47.63
N VAL A 48 -20.03 -1.18 -46.93
CA VAL A 48 -19.80 -0.80 -45.52
C VAL A 48 -19.35 0.65 -45.48
N ASP A 49 -20.21 1.54 -44.98
CA ASP A 49 -19.90 2.97 -44.82
C ASP A 49 -19.08 3.20 -43.54
N PRO A 50 -17.82 3.67 -43.65
CA PRO A 50 -16.95 3.93 -42.50
C PRO A 50 -17.49 5.02 -41.57
N ARG A 51 -18.33 5.93 -42.07
CA ARG A 51 -19.00 6.97 -41.28
C ARG A 51 -20.01 6.38 -40.30
N THR A 52 -20.45 5.15 -40.51
CA THR A 52 -21.38 4.43 -39.62
C THR A 52 -20.67 3.58 -38.56
N LEU A 53 -19.34 3.56 -38.55
CA LEU A 53 -18.52 2.72 -37.67
C LEU A 53 -17.79 3.56 -36.61
N TYR A 54 -17.59 2.98 -35.43
CA TYR A 54 -16.64 3.52 -34.46
C TYR A 54 -15.21 3.26 -34.94
N TYR A 55 -14.25 4.10 -34.53
CA TYR A 55 -12.85 3.92 -34.93
C TYR A 55 -12.29 2.54 -34.55
N THR A 56 -12.75 1.96 -33.43
CA THR A 56 -12.39 0.60 -32.99
C THR A 56 -12.91 -0.51 -33.90
N GLN A 57 -13.98 -0.26 -34.64
CA GLN A 57 -14.60 -1.21 -35.55
C GLN A 57 -14.00 -1.12 -36.96
N ILE A 58 -13.30 -0.02 -37.29
CA ILE A 58 -12.67 0.16 -38.61
C ILE A 58 -11.74 -1.01 -38.98
N PRO A 59 -10.85 -1.52 -38.11
CA PRO A 59 -10.01 -2.67 -38.43
C PRO A 59 -10.76 -3.97 -38.75
N GLU A 60 -12.04 -4.09 -38.35
CA GLU A 60 -12.87 -5.26 -38.68
C GLU A 60 -13.24 -5.29 -40.17
N PHE A 61 -13.46 -4.12 -40.77
CA PHE A 61 -13.96 -3.99 -42.16
C PHE A 61 -12.91 -3.43 -43.13
N PHE A 62 -11.94 -2.68 -42.63
CA PHE A 62 -10.89 -2.04 -43.40
C PHE A 62 -9.49 -2.51 -42.94
N THR A 63 -8.54 -2.50 -43.87
CA THR A 63 -7.13 -2.80 -43.62
C THR A 63 -6.29 -1.57 -43.90
N PHE A 64 -5.48 -1.15 -42.93
CA PHE A 64 -4.56 -0.03 -43.09
C PHE A 64 -3.32 -0.47 -43.88
N VAL A 65 -3.12 0.11 -45.04
CA VAL A 65 -1.97 -0.19 -45.91
C VAL A 65 -0.83 0.74 -45.54
N GLN A 66 0.21 0.24 -44.87
CA GLN A 66 1.34 1.08 -44.40
C GLN A 66 2.07 1.83 -45.52
N GLN A 67 2.11 1.25 -46.73
CA GLN A 67 2.79 1.82 -47.89
C GLN A 67 2.06 3.07 -48.43
N THR A 68 0.72 3.03 -48.48
CA THR A 68 -0.10 4.15 -48.98
C THR A 68 -0.69 5.00 -47.87
N ARG A 69 -0.63 4.52 -46.61
CA ARG A 69 -1.22 5.14 -45.41
C ARG A 69 -2.73 5.35 -45.49
N GLU A 70 -3.41 4.46 -46.19
CA GLU A 70 -4.85 4.53 -46.42
C GLU A 70 -5.54 3.30 -45.84
N TRP A 71 -6.80 3.49 -45.47
CA TRP A 71 -7.71 2.41 -45.14
C TRP A 71 -8.36 1.88 -46.42
N LYS A 72 -8.18 0.58 -46.71
CA LYS A 72 -8.82 -0.09 -47.85
C LYS A 72 -9.78 -1.17 -47.38
N ILE A 73 -10.84 -1.42 -48.15
CA ILE A 73 -11.81 -2.48 -47.83
C ILE A 73 -11.09 -3.83 -47.75
N ARG A 74 -11.37 -4.59 -46.69
CA ARG A 74 -10.75 -5.90 -46.45
C ARG A 74 -11.35 -6.95 -47.38
N GLN A 75 -10.49 -7.77 -48.00
CA GLN A 75 -10.91 -8.79 -48.99
C GLN A 75 -10.91 -10.24 -48.45
N HIS A 76 -10.16 -10.56 -47.38
CA HIS A 76 -10.08 -11.90 -46.78
C HIS A 76 -10.18 -11.87 -45.24
N GLY A 77 -10.97 -12.79 -44.67
CA GLY A 77 -11.49 -12.70 -43.31
C GLY A 77 -10.79 -13.54 -42.24
N THR A 78 -10.18 -12.86 -41.27
CA THR A 78 -10.17 -13.27 -39.86
C THR A 78 -10.54 -12.04 -39.04
N ARG A 79 -11.49 -12.17 -38.12
CA ARG A 79 -11.97 -11.06 -37.28
C ARG A 79 -10.79 -10.51 -36.47
N GLN A 80 -10.41 -9.26 -36.71
CA GLN A 80 -9.25 -8.64 -36.09
C GLN A 80 -9.72 -7.54 -35.14
N ILE A 81 -9.47 -7.73 -33.84
CA ILE A 81 -9.75 -6.72 -32.82
C ILE A 81 -8.58 -5.72 -32.83
N GLY A 82 -8.87 -4.45 -33.08
CA GLY A 82 -7.87 -3.38 -33.00
C GLY A 82 -7.26 -3.32 -31.60
N ARG A 83 -5.94 -3.44 -31.49
CA ARG A 83 -5.24 -3.27 -30.20
C ARG A 83 -5.04 -1.79 -29.94
N MET A 84 -5.67 -1.31 -28.88
CA MET A 84 -5.61 0.06 -28.40
C MET A 84 -4.40 0.21 -27.46
N TYR A 85 -3.57 1.24 -27.64
CA TYR A 85 -2.47 1.49 -26.71
C TYR A 85 -3.01 2.02 -25.38
N VAL A 86 -2.65 1.37 -24.27
CA VAL A 86 -2.95 1.83 -22.92
C VAL A 86 -1.85 2.82 -22.52
N ALA A 87 -2.20 4.09 -22.30
CA ALA A 87 -1.29 5.06 -21.69
C ALA A 87 -1.48 5.09 -20.18
N THR A 88 -0.37 5.17 -19.45
CA THR A 88 -0.36 5.30 -17.99
C THR A 88 -0.68 6.76 -17.60
N PRO A 89 -1.47 7.01 -16.53
CA PRO A 89 -1.84 8.37 -16.07
C PRO A 89 -0.68 9.34 -15.81
N ARG A 90 0.54 8.81 -15.63
CA ARG A 90 1.77 9.58 -15.34
C ARG A 90 2.22 10.54 -16.45
N VAL A 91 1.61 10.55 -17.63
CA VAL A 91 1.92 11.50 -18.72
C VAL A 91 0.67 12.31 -19.07
N ILE A 92 0.50 13.45 -18.39
CA ILE A 92 -0.71 14.30 -18.44
C ILE A 92 -1.09 14.68 -19.87
N GLU A 93 -0.14 15.05 -20.75
CA GLU A 93 -0.47 15.37 -22.15
C GLU A 93 -0.95 14.16 -22.94
N ARG A 94 -0.38 12.98 -22.69
CA ARG A 94 -0.72 11.73 -23.41
C ARG A 94 -2.03 11.13 -22.90
N PHE A 95 -2.32 11.31 -21.61
CA PHE A 95 -3.58 10.93 -20.96
C PHE A 95 -4.71 11.92 -21.24
N SER A 96 -4.41 13.23 -21.33
CA SER A 96 -5.34 14.25 -21.81
C SER A 96 -5.71 14.01 -23.27
N LEU A 97 -4.74 13.61 -24.10
CA LEU A 97 -5.00 13.11 -25.46
C LEU A 97 -5.81 11.81 -25.41
N GLN A 98 -5.61 10.94 -24.40
CA GLN A 98 -6.40 9.71 -24.15
C GLN A 98 -7.87 10.01 -23.89
N ASP A 99 -8.23 10.73 -22.84
CA ASP A 99 -9.64 10.86 -22.45
C ASP A 99 -10.44 11.81 -23.36
N SER A 100 -9.80 12.84 -23.92
CA SER A 100 -10.49 13.84 -24.76
C SER A 100 -10.64 13.44 -26.23
N ALA A 101 -9.72 12.62 -26.77
CA ALA A 101 -9.78 12.12 -28.13
C ALA A 101 -10.33 10.69 -28.20
N TRP A 102 -10.13 9.83 -27.19
CA TRP A 102 -10.42 8.40 -27.31
C TRP A 102 -11.86 8.04 -26.94
N LEU A 103 -12.46 8.74 -25.97
CA LEU A 103 -13.86 8.51 -25.64
C LEU A 103 -14.81 8.89 -26.81
N PRO A 104 -14.57 9.99 -27.56
CA PRO A 104 -15.27 10.24 -28.82
C PRO A 104 -14.99 9.17 -29.88
N LEU A 105 -13.78 8.61 -29.97
CA LEU A 105 -13.46 7.54 -30.94
C LEU A 105 -14.16 6.22 -30.63
N LEU A 106 -14.51 5.99 -29.35
CA LEU A 106 -15.28 4.84 -28.88
C LEU A 106 -16.80 5.01 -29.01
N HIS A 107 -17.31 6.24 -29.01
CA HIS A 107 -18.76 6.51 -28.93
C HIS A 107 -19.34 7.42 -30.03
N ARG A 108 -18.50 8.00 -30.90
CA ARG A 108 -18.95 8.86 -32.00
C ARG A 108 -18.52 8.29 -33.35
N LYS A 109 -19.45 8.43 -34.29
CA LYS A 109 -19.36 8.05 -35.69
C LYS A 109 -19.17 9.32 -36.53
N ASN A 110 -18.74 9.19 -37.78
CA ASN A 110 -18.64 10.31 -38.73
C ASN A 110 -17.79 11.51 -38.24
N ILE A 111 -16.53 11.25 -37.87
CA ILE A 111 -15.59 12.31 -37.43
C ILE A 111 -14.65 12.65 -38.60
N HIS A 112 -14.54 13.94 -38.92
CA HIS A 112 -13.78 14.44 -40.08
C HIS A 112 -12.52 15.25 -39.71
N SER A 113 -12.36 15.65 -38.44
CA SER A 113 -11.21 16.46 -38.02
C SER A 113 -10.95 16.42 -36.52
N SER A 114 -9.74 16.81 -36.13
CA SER A 114 -9.36 17.02 -34.72
C SER A 114 -10.12 18.17 -34.05
N VAL A 115 -10.64 19.12 -34.84
CA VAL A 115 -11.50 20.21 -34.35
C VAL A 115 -12.83 19.65 -33.85
N HIS A 116 -13.39 18.68 -34.56
CA HIS A 116 -14.66 18.04 -34.18
C HIS A 116 -14.58 17.26 -32.86
N LEU A 117 -13.38 16.82 -32.46
CA LEU A 117 -13.13 16.17 -31.18
C LEU A 117 -13.14 17.15 -29.99
N ARG A 118 -12.72 18.41 -30.22
CA ARG A 118 -12.63 19.51 -29.23
C ARG A 118 -13.91 20.32 -29.06
N THR A 119 -14.97 19.97 -29.78
CA THR A 119 -16.28 20.62 -29.64
C THR A 119 -17.19 19.82 -28.70
N VAL A 120 -17.73 20.47 -27.67
CA VAL A 120 -18.74 19.90 -26.74
C VAL A 120 -19.94 20.85 -26.75
N GLU A 121 -21.15 20.36 -27.04
CA GLU A 121 -22.38 21.18 -27.04
C GLU A 121 -22.25 22.49 -27.85
N ASN A 122 -21.60 22.43 -29.03
CA ASN A 122 -21.28 23.57 -29.91
C ASN A 122 -20.27 24.60 -29.38
N ILE A 123 -19.57 24.31 -28.28
CA ILE A 123 -18.47 25.13 -27.75
C ILE A 123 -17.13 24.48 -28.13
N LEU A 124 -16.26 25.25 -28.78
CA LEU A 124 -14.90 24.82 -29.13
C LEU A 124 -13.95 25.13 -27.96
N TYR A 125 -13.30 24.10 -27.44
CA TYR A 125 -12.30 24.25 -26.39
C TYR A 125 -10.89 24.34 -26.99
N PRO A 126 -10.02 25.22 -26.45
CA PRO A 126 -8.68 25.43 -26.99
C PRO A 126 -7.80 24.19 -26.82
N THR A 127 -7.96 23.47 -25.71
CA THR A 127 -7.21 22.25 -25.42
C THR A 127 -8.09 21.02 -25.28
N PHE A 128 -7.49 19.87 -25.55
CA PHE A 128 -8.06 18.55 -25.34
C PHE A 128 -8.40 18.30 -23.85
N THR A 129 -7.54 18.74 -22.94
CA THR A 129 -7.77 18.67 -21.48
C THR A 129 -9.01 19.44 -21.03
N GLU A 130 -9.21 20.67 -21.53
CA GLU A 130 -10.41 21.46 -21.21
C GLU A 130 -11.69 20.84 -21.79
N THR A 131 -11.59 20.23 -22.97
CA THR A 131 -12.69 19.47 -23.57
C THR A 131 -13.12 18.30 -22.67
N ALA A 132 -12.15 17.57 -22.08
CA ALA A 132 -12.42 16.45 -21.17
C ALA A 132 -13.02 16.93 -19.83
N ARG A 133 -12.54 18.06 -19.29
CA ARG A 133 -13.10 18.70 -18.09
C ARG A 133 -14.56 19.12 -18.30
N ALA A 134 -14.86 19.73 -19.45
CA ALA A 134 -16.23 20.13 -19.81
C ALA A 134 -17.19 18.92 -19.95
N ARG A 135 -16.68 17.77 -20.38
CA ARG A 135 -17.43 16.50 -20.47
C ARG A 135 -17.51 15.73 -19.15
N ARG A 136 -16.97 16.27 -18.04
CA ARG A 136 -16.86 15.59 -16.73
C ARG A 136 -16.15 14.23 -16.80
N LEU A 137 -15.15 14.13 -17.69
CA LEU A 137 -14.35 12.91 -17.87
C LEU A 137 -13.07 12.91 -17.02
N LEU A 138 -12.68 14.08 -16.50
CA LEU A 138 -11.65 14.21 -15.48
C LEU A 138 -12.33 14.21 -14.11
N HIS A 139 -11.83 13.37 -13.20
CA HIS A 139 -12.30 13.31 -11.81
C HIS A 139 -12.08 14.67 -11.13
N ASP A 140 -13.08 15.14 -10.40
CA ASP A 140 -12.92 16.29 -9.51
C ASP A 140 -12.29 15.82 -8.18
N ASP A 141 -11.40 16.64 -7.60
CA ASP A 141 -10.79 16.32 -6.31
C ASP A 141 -11.80 16.38 -5.15
N THR A 142 -13.07 16.72 -5.43
CA THR A 142 -14.18 16.81 -4.50
C THR A 142 -14.31 15.56 -3.64
N HIS A 143 -14.30 14.37 -4.27
CA HIS A 143 -14.43 13.11 -3.53
C HIS A 143 -13.25 12.81 -2.60
N TYR A 144 -12.02 13.26 -2.92
CA TYR A 144 -10.87 13.14 -2.02
C TYR A 144 -11.03 14.08 -0.83
N GLY A 145 -11.56 15.28 -1.07
CA GLY A 145 -11.91 16.24 -0.02
C GLY A 145 -12.97 15.68 0.92
N GLU A 146 -14.07 15.14 0.39
CA GLU A 146 -15.15 14.52 1.19
C GLU A 146 -14.64 13.31 1.99
N CYS A 147 -13.78 12.49 1.39
CA CYS A 147 -13.18 11.33 2.06
C CYS A 147 -12.28 11.75 3.23
N LEU A 148 -11.44 12.78 3.05
CA LEU A 148 -10.59 13.30 4.12
C LEU A 148 -11.40 14.02 5.20
N GLU A 149 -12.49 14.68 4.82
CA GLU A 149 -13.42 15.33 5.75
C GLU A 149 -14.12 14.31 6.63
N GLU A 150 -14.63 13.21 6.05
CA GLU A 150 -15.21 12.10 6.80
C GLU A 150 -14.15 11.46 7.72
N ALA A 151 -12.98 11.13 7.17
CA ALA A 151 -11.88 10.53 7.93
C ALA A 151 -11.44 11.41 9.11
N SER A 152 -11.43 12.73 8.95
CA SER A 152 -11.01 13.66 10.01
C SER A 152 -11.92 13.61 11.25
N LEU A 153 -13.15 13.10 11.12
CA LEU A 153 -14.09 13.02 12.24
C LEU A 153 -13.83 11.85 13.19
N PHE A 154 -13.15 10.79 12.73
CA PHE A 154 -13.01 9.54 13.50
C PHE A 154 -11.61 8.91 13.47
N GLN A 155 -10.74 9.32 12.55
CA GLN A 155 -9.38 8.79 12.47
C GLN A 155 -8.40 9.56 13.36
N LEU A 156 -7.35 8.88 13.80
CA LEU A 156 -6.24 9.53 14.47
C LEU A 156 -5.42 10.36 13.47
N PRO A 157 -4.82 11.51 13.87
CA PRO A 157 -4.06 12.37 12.95
C PRO A 157 -2.94 11.64 12.20
N THR A 158 -2.28 10.66 12.83
CA THR A 158 -1.23 9.84 12.20
C THR A 158 -1.76 8.89 11.11
N GLU A 159 -3.00 8.40 11.25
CA GLU A 159 -3.71 7.61 10.23
C GLU A 159 -4.19 8.52 9.09
N LEU A 160 -4.57 9.76 9.41
CA LEU A 160 -4.90 10.79 8.42
C LEU A 160 -3.69 11.15 7.55
N HIS A 161 -2.47 11.19 8.13
CA HIS A 161 -1.22 11.31 7.35
C HIS A 161 -1.02 10.15 6.40
N ALA A 162 -1.28 8.92 6.86
CA ALA A 162 -1.13 7.72 6.04
C ALA A 162 -2.11 7.78 4.86
N LEU A 163 -3.39 8.03 5.13
CA LEU A 163 -4.43 8.14 4.11
C LEU A 163 -4.09 9.21 3.06
N PHE A 164 -3.69 10.41 3.51
CA PHE A 164 -3.28 11.50 2.63
C PHE A 164 -2.06 11.11 1.76
N GLY A 165 -1.04 10.46 2.34
CA GLY A 165 0.10 9.95 1.59
C GLY A 165 -0.27 8.86 0.58
N TYR A 166 -1.18 7.95 0.93
CA TYR A 166 -1.70 6.95 0.00
C TYR A 166 -2.48 7.60 -1.16
N MET A 167 -3.33 8.58 -0.87
CA MET A 167 -4.04 9.32 -1.91
C MET A 167 -3.07 10.00 -2.87
N LEU A 168 -2.02 10.65 -2.38
CA LEU A 168 -1.02 11.28 -3.27
C LEU A 168 -0.21 10.27 -4.09
N ALA A 169 0.12 9.11 -3.52
CA ALA A 169 0.97 8.14 -4.20
C ALA A 169 0.21 7.28 -5.23
N PHE A 170 -1.08 7.03 -5.01
CA PHE A 170 -1.87 6.05 -5.77
C PHE A 170 -3.10 6.64 -6.47
N CYS A 171 -3.53 7.84 -6.11
CA CYS A 171 -4.64 8.53 -6.75
C CYS A 171 -4.15 9.70 -7.60
N ASP A 172 -4.90 10.01 -8.66
CA ASP A 172 -4.63 11.14 -9.54
C ASP A 172 -5.30 12.40 -8.95
N ILE A 173 -4.61 13.07 -8.01
CA ILE A 173 -5.03 14.34 -7.42
C ILE A 173 -4.58 15.49 -8.31
N SER A 174 -5.51 16.36 -8.72
CA SER A 174 -5.22 17.49 -9.61
C SER A 174 -4.55 18.66 -8.87
N GLU A 175 -4.96 18.95 -7.63
CA GLU A 175 -4.53 20.11 -6.85
C GLU A 175 -4.02 19.73 -5.45
N PRO A 176 -2.88 19.00 -5.36
CA PRO A 176 -2.38 18.43 -4.11
C PRO A 176 -2.03 19.49 -3.05
N GLN A 177 -1.58 20.67 -3.47
CA GLN A 177 -1.33 21.81 -2.57
C GLN A 177 -2.60 22.29 -1.87
N GLN A 178 -3.70 22.45 -2.60
CA GLN A 178 -4.97 22.93 -2.02
C GLN A 178 -5.55 21.90 -1.06
N LEU A 179 -5.46 20.62 -1.42
CA LEU A 179 -5.91 19.54 -0.55
C LEU A 179 -5.06 19.46 0.72
N PHE A 180 -3.74 19.62 0.61
CA PHE A 180 -2.85 19.70 1.77
C PHE A 180 -3.19 20.89 2.67
N ASP A 181 -3.37 22.08 2.10
CA ASP A 181 -3.69 23.29 2.87
C ASP A 181 -5.02 23.19 3.62
N ARG A 182 -6.00 22.48 3.04
CA ARG A 182 -7.29 22.23 3.68
C ARG A 182 -7.18 21.32 4.90
N PHE A 183 -6.35 20.27 4.86
CA PHE A 183 -6.32 19.22 5.88
C PHE A 183 -5.08 19.21 6.78
N LYS A 184 -4.06 20.02 6.50
CA LYS A 184 -2.81 20.07 7.30
C LYS A 184 -3.06 20.38 8.77
N ALA A 185 -4.07 21.18 9.10
CA ALA A 185 -4.40 21.50 10.49
C ALA A 185 -4.97 20.28 11.24
N CYS A 186 -5.89 19.54 10.62
CA CYS A 186 -6.42 18.28 11.16
C CYS A 186 -5.33 17.22 11.30
N MET A 187 -4.45 17.14 10.31
CA MET A 187 -3.28 16.27 10.36
C MET A 187 -2.31 16.69 11.48
N ALA A 188 -2.18 17.98 11.78
CA ALA A 188 -1.21 18.48 12.76
C ALA A 188 -1.67 18.33 14.23
N GLU A 189 -2.90 17.88 14.48
CA GLU A 189 -3.52 17.92 15.80
C GLU A 189 -2.72 17.14 16.87
N ASP A 190 -2.13 15.99 16.51
CA ASP A 190 -1.32 15.19 17.43
C ASP A 190 -0.04 15.90 17.89
N PHE A 191 0.55 16.75 17.05
CA PHE A 191 1.66 17.61 17.42
C PHE A 191 1.20 18.82 18.24
N VAL A 192 0.04 19.40 17.92
CA VAL A 192 -0.53 20.52 18.73
C VAL A 192 -0.82 20.07 20.16
N HIS A 193 -1.42 18.90 20.35
CA HIS A 193 -1.67 18.31 21.68
C HIS A 193 -0.39 18.04 22.49
N ARG A 194 0.76 17.91 21.81
CA ARG A 194 2.08 17.75 22.44
C ARG A 194 2.75 19.09 22.79
N GLY A 195 2.05 20.21 22.61
CA GLY A 195 2.52 21.55 22.97
C GLY A 195 3.33 22.26 21.88
N TYR A 196 3.34 21.73 20.64
CA TYR A 196 3.95 22.44 19.51
C TYR A 196 3.01 23.56 19.00
N SER A 197 3.58 24.68 18.54
CA SER A 197 2.79 25.73 17.89
C SER A 197 2.21 25.21 16.56
N GLN A 198 1.07 25.76 16.13
CA GLN A 198 0.39 25.36 14.89
C GLN A 198 1.34 25.33 13.68
N THR A 199 2.15 26.38 13.51
CA THR A 199 3.12 26.48 12.42
C THR A 199 4.19 25.39 12.48
N LYS A 200 4.62 25.02 13.69
CA LYS A 200 5.61 23.96 13.91
C LYS A 200 4.99 22.58 13.68
N ALA A 201 3.76 22.38 14.11
CA ALA A 201 2.99 21.17 13.93
C ALA A 201 2.72 20.88 12.44
N GLU A 202 2.28 21.86 11.66
CA GLU A 202 2.07 21.71 10.21
C GLU A 202 3.36 21.39 9.44
N ALA A 203 4.48 22.02 9.83
CA ALA A 203 5.78 21.70 9.23
C ALA A 203 6.21 20.26 9.51
N LEU A 204 5.89 19.72 10.70
CA LEU A 204 6.18 18.33 11.04
C LEU A 204 5.36 17.33 10.21
N VAL A 205 4.08 17.63 9.98
CA VAL A 205 3.24 16.84 9.07
C VAL A 205 3.87 16.78 7.67
N TYR A 206 4.34 17.92 7.15
CA TYR A 206 5.00 17.97 5.84
C TYR A 206 6.22 17.05 5.78
N TYR A 207 7.10 17.09 6.78
CA TYR A 207 8.31 16.26 6.80
C TYR A 207 8.00 14.76 7.01
N ASP A 208 6.96 14.41 7.78
CA ASP A 208 6.51 13.03 7.92
C ASP A 208 5.99 12.48 6.59
N LEU A 209 5.10 13.22 5.92
CA LEU A 209 4.59 12.87 4.59
C LEU A 209 5.70 12.77 3.55
N SER A 210 6.64 13.73 3.54
CA SER A 210 7.81 13.71 2.66
C SER A 210 8.63 12.44 2.85
N GLY A 211 8.86 12.01 4.10
CA GLY A 211 9.56 10.77 4.42
C GLY A 211 8.81 9.51 3.96
N ARG A 212 7.49 9.46 4.17
CA ARG A 212 6.64 8.32 3.75
C ARG A 212 6.56 8.22 2.23
N LEU A 213 6.37 9.33 1.54
CA LEU A 213 6.25 9.39 0.09
C LEU A 213 7.58 9.13 -0.61
N ALA A 214 8.71 9.54 -0.02
CA ALA A 214 10.03 9.20 -0.52
C ALA A 214 10.26 7.67 -0.57
N ALA A 215 9.72 6.91 0.40
CA ALA A 215 9.77 5.44 0.39
C ALA A 215 8.99 4.82 -0.78
N LEU A 216 7.98 5.53 -1.29
CA LEU A 216 7.18 5.16 -2.46
C LEU A 216 7.75 5.75 -3.77
N GLN A 217 8.96 6.31 -3.75
CA GLN A 217 9.58 7.01 -4.87
C GLN A 217 8.73 8.20 -5.39
N TYR A 218 7.93 8.79 -4.51
CA TYR A 218 7.09 9.94 -4.82
C TYR A 218 7.73 11.22 -4.27
N ASN A 219 7.97 12.21 -5.14
CA ASN A 219 8.61 13.46 -4.74
C ASN A 219 7.58 14.49 -4.26
N PHE A 220 7.30 14.46 -2.96
CA PHE A 220 6.32 15.37 -2.36
C PHE A 220 6.69 16.85 -2.52
N SER A 221 7.99 17.17 -2.57
CA SER A 221 8.48 18.55 -2.66
C SER A 221 8.19 19.25 -3.99
N GLU A 222 7.88 18.48 -5.04
CA GLU A 222 7.46 19.01 -6.34
C GLU A 222 5.96 19.36 -6.38
N GLN A 223 5.17 18.81 -5.44
CA GLN A 223 3.71 18.87 -5.44
C GLN A 223 3.17 19.81 -4.35
N VAL A 224 3.89 19.90 -3.22
CA VAL A 224 3.51 20.75 -2.08
C VAL A 224 4.71 21.58 -1.64
N THR A 225 4.44 22.87 -1.46
CA THR A 225 5.40 23.90 -1.08
C THR A 225 6.06 23.58 0.25
N LEU A 226 7.38 23.69 0.28
CA LEU A 226 8.18 23.51 1.48
C LEU A 226 7.74 24.48 2.59
N PRO A 227 7.61 24.00 3.85
CA PRO A 227 7.28 24.85 4.98
C PRO A 227 8.41 25.84 5.30
N VAL A 228 8.03 27.01 5.83
CA VAL A 228 8.96 28.11 6.17
C VAL A 228 10.00 27.68 7.22
N LEU A 229 9.62 26.78 8.13
CA LEU A 229 10.51 26.27 9.17
C LEU A 229 11.42 25.17 8.60
N PRO A 230 12.75 25.35 8.60
CA PRO A 230 13.69 24.40 8.01
C PRO A 230 13.80 23.13 8.85
N ARG A 231 13.99 21.98 8.18
CA ARG A 231 14.09 20.64 8.79
C ARG A 231 15.09 20.55 9.96
N SER A 232 16.13 21.38 9.95
CA SER A 232 17.15 21.48 10.99
C SER A 232 16.63 21.94 12.36
N GLU A 233 15.51 22.66 12.43
CA GLU A 233 14.91 23.11 13.69
C GLU A 233 14.09 22.03 14.43
N PHE A 234 13.97 20.85 13.83
CA PHE A 234 13.13 19.75 14.32
C PHE A 234 13.93 18.56 14.86
N SER A 235 15.15 18.82 15.37
CA SER A 235 16.03 17.80 15.96
C SER A 235 15.27 16.89 16.96
N SER A 236 14.33 17.43 17.72
CA SER A 236 13.52 16.70 18.71
C SER A 236 12.49 15.74 18.11
N VAL A 237 12.06 15.91 16.86
CA VAL A 237 11.04 15.05 16.23
C VAL A 237 11.66 13.96 15.37
N GLU A 238 12.79 14.25 14.72
CA GLU A 238 13.63 13.16 14.24
C GLU A 238 14.16 12.35 15.42
N GLU A 239 14.51 12.96 16.55
CA GLU A 239 14.86 12.25 17.76
C GLU A 239 13.66 11.56 18.40
N TYR A 240 12.46 12.13 18.45
CA TYR A 240 11.25 11.43 18.91
C TYR A 240 10.89 10.27 18.01
N HIS A 241 10.86 10.42 16.68
CA HIS A 241 10.64 9.32 15.76
C HIS A 241 11.82 8.36 15.76
N ARG A 242 13.07 8.79 15.98
CA ARG A 242 14.24 7.91 16.13
C ARG A 242 14.23 7.19 17.47
N THR A 243 13.70 7.77 18.54
CA THR A 243 13.57 7.19 19.88
C THR A 243 12.35 6.28 19.94
N LYS A 244 11.20 6.68 19.40
CA LYS A 244 10.05 5.79 19.19
C LYS A 244 10.37 4.69 18.21
N ARG A 245 11.11 4.96 17.11
CA ARG A 245 11.63 3.91 16.21
C ARG A 245 12.70 3.08 16.90
N ALA A 246 13.57 3.62 17.74
CA ALA A 246 14.59 2.86 18.48
C ALA A 246 13.97 2.04 19.62
N GLU A 247 12.86 2.47 20.20
CA GLU A 247 12.01 1.70 21.11
C GLU A 247 11.25 0.61 20.34
N LEU A 248 10.72 0.92 19.14
CA LEU A 248 10.05 -0.06 18.26
C LEU A 248 11.04 -1.07 17.63
N TYR A 249 12.27 -0.64 17.39
CA TYR A 249 13.42 -1.41 16.90
C TYR A 249 14.34 -1.87 18.03
N ALA A 250 13.93 -1.68 19.29
CA ALA A 250 14.56 -2.38 20.38
C ALA A 250 14.52 -3.87 20.00
N CYS A 251 15.66 -4.55 20.12
CA CYS A 251 15.78 -5.87 19.54
C CYS A 251 14.76 -6.84 20.13
N LEU A 252 14.25 -6.59 21.35
CA LEU A 252 13.34 -7.48 22.07
C LEU A 252 12.15 -6.70 22.66
N ASN A 253 10.95 -6.96 22.15
CA ASN A 253 9.70 -6.34 22.59
C ASN A 253 8.67 -7.39 23.02
N PHE A 254 7.97 -7.15 24.12
CA PHE A 254 6.84 -7.94 24.59
C PHE A 254 5.57 -7.10 24.61
N ILE A 255 4.50 -7.60 23.98
CA ILE A 255 3.18 -6.99 23.98
C ILE A 255 2.25 -7.80 24.89
N ASP A 256 1.95 -7.23 26.05
CA ASP A 256 0.96 -7.72 26.99
C ASP A 256 -0.42 -7.13 26.65
N GLY A 257 -1.47 -7.91 26.85
CA GLY A 257 -2.82 -7.40 26.72
C GLY A 257 -3.87 -8.48 26.93
N PRO A 258 -5.05 -8.14 27.48
CA PRO A 258 -6.10 -9.13 27.71
C PRO A 258 -6.68 -9.66 26.41
N GLY A 259 -7.43 -10.77 26.49
CA GLY A 259 -8.25 -11.25 25.38
C GLY A 259 -9.15 -10.13 24.83
N GLY A 260 -9.04 -9.81 23.54
CA GLY A 260 -9.83 -8.76 22.90
C GLY A 260 -9.26 -7.34 22.97
N SER A 261 -8.03 -7.14 23.46
CA SER A 261 -7.36 -5.82 23.48
C SER A 261 -6.76 -5.36 22.15
N GLY A 262 -6.90 -6.15 21.08
CA GLY A 262 -6.37 -5.79 19.76
C GLY A 262 -4.90 -6.15 19.52
N LYS A 263 -4.27 -6.99 20.35
CA LYS A 263 -2.89 -7.49 20.13
C LYS A 263 -2.62 -7.93 18.69
N THR A 264 -3.47 -8.79 18.15
CA THR A 264 -3.36 -9.28 16.77
C THR A 264 -3.47 -8.18 15.72
N TYR A 265 -4.29 -7.15 15.97
CA TYR A 265 -4.38 -5.98 15.09
C TYR A 265 -3.04 -5.22 15.06
N ILE A 266 -2.41 -5.04 16.21
CA ILE A 266 -1.08 -4.41 16.31
C ILE A 266 -0.03 -5.23 15.58
N TYR A 267 -0.01 -6.56 15.74
CA TYR A 267 0.94 -7.42 15.00
C TYR A 267 0.77 -7.29 13.49
N ASN A 268 -0.48 -7.27 13.01
CA ASN A 268 -0.77 -7.08 11.58
C ASN A 268 -0.34 -5.70 11.08
N ALA A 269 -0.61 -4.64 11.85
CA ALA A 269 -0.17 -3.29 11.52
C ALA A 269 1.36 -3.21 11.44
N MET A 270 2.07 -3.72 12.45
CA MET A 270 3.54 -3.79 12.47
C MET A 270 4.09 -4.58 11.28
N TYR A 271 3.49 -5.73 10.98
CA TYR A 271 3.86 -6.56 9.84
C TYR A 271 3.78 -5.77 8.52
N HIS A 272 2.66 -5.10 8.26
CA HIS A 272 2.46 -4.34 7.02
C HIS A 272 3.37 -3.12 6.93
N ILE A 273 3.62 -2.42 8.05
CA ILE A 273 4.58 -1.31 8.11
C ILE A 273 5.99 -1.79 7.75
N LEU A 274 6.45 -2.89 8.36
CA LEU A 274 7.78 -3.45 8.10
C LEU A 274 7.89 -3.96 6.66
N LYS A 275 6.83 -4.56 6.11
CA LYS A 275 6.79 -4.96 4.69
C LYS A 275 6.83 -3.77 3.74
N GLY A 276 6.14 -2.68 4.06
CA GLY A 276 6.22 -1.41 3.31
C GLY A 276 7.64 -0.82 3.30
N GLN A 277 8.44 -1.12 4.33
CA GLN A 277 9.86 -0.75 4.42
C GLN A 277 10.80 -1.77 3.76
N GLN A 278 10.28 -2.72 2.98
CA GLN A 278 11.05 -3.80 2.33
C GLN A 278 11.80 -4.73 3.30
N LYS A 279 11.36 -4.81 4.57
CA LYS A 279 11.94 -5.74 5.54
C LYS A 279 11.37 -7.14 5.42
N SER A 280 12.21 -8.14 5.68
CA SER A 280 11.79 -9.53 5.80
C SER A 280 11.25 -9.79 7.20
N VAL A 281 10.00 -10.25 7.29
CA VAL A 281 9.30 -10.47 8.55
C VAL A 281 8.73 -11.87 8.57
N VAL A 282 9.00 -12.59 9.65
CA VAL A 282 8.42 -13.91 9.95
C VAL A 282 7.43 -13.73 11.09
N ALA A 283 6.22 -14.28 10.97
CA ALA A 283 5.18 -14.11 11.99
C ALA A 283 4.43 -15.41 12.26
N TRP A 284 4.21 -15.74 13.54
CA TRP A 284 3.34 -16.81 14.01
C TRP A 284 2.26 -16.22 14.91
N THR A 285 1.10 -15.87 14.35
CA THR A 285 -0.06 -15.38 15.12
C THR A 285 -1.29 -16.26 14.90
N GLY A 286 -2.16 -16.36 15.91
CA GLY A 286 -3.33 -17.27 15.91
C GLY A 286 -4.35 -17.03 14.78
N ILE A 287 -4.22 -15.93 14.04
CA ILE A 287 -5.08 -15.58 12.89
C ILE A 287 -4.26 -15.34 11.59
N ALA A 288 -2.93 -15.18 11.66
CA ALA A 288 -2.07 -14.92 10.51
C ALA A 288 -1.14 -16.10 10.14
N GLY A 289 -1.67 -17.33 10.11
CA GLY A 289 -1.02 -18.45 9.41
C GLY A 289 -0.80 -18.21 7.90
N SER A 290 -1.26 -17.07 7.38
CA SER A 290 -1.21 -16.65 5.98
C SER A 290 0.14 -16.08 5.52
N LEU A 291 1.10 -15.81 6.41
CA LEU A 291 2.33 -15.08 6.08
C LEU A 291 3.62 -15.88 6.27
N LEU A 292 3.49 -17.20 6.34
CA LEU A 292 4.54 -18.15 6.00
C LEU A 292 4.16 -18.82 4.68
N PRO A 293 5.12 -19.19 3.82
CA PRO A 293 4.83 -20.00 2.64
C PRO A 293 4.13 -21.34 2.93
N GLU A 294 3.97 -21.80 4.19
CA GLU A 294 3.56 -23.18 4.49
C GLU A 294 2.65 -23.40 5.74
N ARG A 295 1.98 -22.39 6.33
CA ARG A 295 1.02 -22.58 7.46
C ARG A 295 1.53 -23.46 8.63
N ARG A 296 2.81 -23.32 8.99
CA ARG A 296 3.49 -24.11 10.04
C ARG A 296 3.53 -23.35 11.39
N THR A 297 3.50 -24.06 12.51
CA THR A 297 3.63 -23.49 13.87
C THR A 297 5.08 -23.13 14.18
N ALA A 298 5.33 -22.19 15.10
CA ALA A 298 6.69 -21.78 15.50
C ALA A 298 7.58 -22.98 15.86
N SER A 299 7.07 -23.93 16.65
CA SER A 299 7.81 -25.13 17.05
C SER A 299 8.27 -25.99 15.87
N SER A 300 7.43 -26.12 14.83
CA SER A 300 7.77 -26.87 13.61
C SER A 300 8.74 -26.10 12.71
N THR A 301 8.61 -24.77 12.63
CA THR A 301 9.52 -23.92 11.85
C THR A 301 10.91 -23.90 12.45
N PHE A 302 11.05 -23.79 13.78
CA PHE A 302 12.35 -23.86 14.45
C PHE A 302 12.90 -25.28 14.61
N LYS A 303 12.11 -26.30 14.23
CA LYS A 303 12.43 -27.72 14.44
C LYS A 303 12.82 -28.00 15.90
N LEU A 304 12.01 -27.52 16.85
CA LEU A 304 12.20 -27.81 18.26
C LEU A 304 12.19 -29.33 18.50
N ASN A 305 13.19 -29.81 19.22
CA ASN A 305 13.40 -31.22 19.43
C ASN A 305 12.48 -31.73 20.55
N MET A 306 11.40 -32.40 20.19
CA MET A 306 10.46 -32.96 21.16
C MET A 306 11.13 -34.00 22.09
N ALA A 307 12.17 -34.70 21.64
CA ALA A 307 12.85 -35.73 22.44
C ALA A 307 13.66 -35.15 23.60
N SER A 308 14.08 -33.89 23.51
CA SER A 308 14.74 -33.17 24.61
C SER A 308 13.76 -32.35 25.46
N GLY A 309 12.46 -32.44 25.16
CA GLY A 309 11.46 -31.54 25.70
C GLY A 309 11.63 -30.11 25.19
N ASN A 310 11.95 -29.92 23.90
CA ASN A 310 12.11 -28.63 23.22
C ASN A 310 13.22 -27.72 23.78
N ARG A 311 14.26 -28.31 24.37
CA ARG A 311 15.41 -27.58 24.94
C ARG A 311 16.50 -27.24 23.91
N ASP A 312 16.41 -27.82 22.72
CA ASP A 312 17.30 -27.61 21.59
C ASP A 312 16.51 -27.63 20.28
N CYS A 313 17.13 -27.08 19.24
CA CYS A 313 16.60 -27.05 17.88
C CYS A 313 17.38 -28.03 17.00
N ALA A 314 16.69 -28.87 16.25
CA ALA A 314 17.31 -29.83 15.32
C ALA A 314 17.66 -29.21 13.95
N MET A 315 17.44 -27.90 13.78
CA MET A 315 17.66 -27.19 12.52
C MET A 315 19.15 -27.09 12.18
N ARG A 316 19.49 -27.41 10.94
CA ARG A 316 20.85 -27.30 10.40
C ARG A 316 20.99 -26.05 9.53
N ARG A 317 22.21 -25.56 9.36
CA ARG A 317 22.49 -24.32 8.60
C ARG A 317 22.13 -24.42 7.12
N GLU A 318 22.09 -25.64 6.58
CA GLU A 318 21.77 -25.96 5.19
C GLU A 318 20.26 -26.10 4.94
N ASP A 319 19.44 -26.10 6.00
CA ASP A 319 17.99 -26.21 5.87
C ASP A 319 17.40 -24.97 5.16
N ARG A 320 16.35 -25.18 4.36
CA ARG A 320 15.62 -24.09 3.68
C ARG A 320 15.06 -23.06 4.69
N ASP A 321 14.52 -23.54 5.81
CA ASP A 321 13.96 -22.69 6.86
C ASP A 321 15.05 -21.83 7.55
N ALA A 322 16.29 -22.35 7.64
CA ALA A 322 17.42 -21.60 8.17
C ALA A 322 17.79 -20.41 7.28
N ALA A 323 17.67 -20.53 5.95
CA ALA A 323 17.88 -19.41 5.03
C ALA A 323 16.84 -18.29 5.26
N THR A 324 15.55 -18.67 5.38
CA THR A 324 14.47 -17.71 5.68
C THR A 324 14.68 -16.99 7.01
N LEU A 325 15.11 -17.71 8.05
CA LEU A 325 15.40 -17.12 9.35
C LEU A 325 16.63 -16.20 9.32
N LYS A 326 17.67 -16.55 8.54
CA LYS A 326 18.85 -15.68 8.36
C LYS A 326 18.47 -14.36 7.69
N GLU A 327 17.66 -14.41 6.63
CA GLU A 327 17.19 -13.25 5.88
C GLU A 327 16.15 -12.41 6.64
N ALA A 328 15.48 -12.96 7.66
CA ALA A 328 14.48 -12.24 8.43
C ALA A 328 15.10 -11.09 9.25
N ASP A 329 14.56 -9.88 9.08
CA ASP A 329 14.91 -8.71 9.89
C ASP A 329 14.12 -8.69 11.21
N ALA A 330 12.87 -9.16 11.17
CA ALA A 330 11.98 -9.19 12.33
C ALA A 330 11.21 -10.52 12.45
N ILE A 331 10.95 -10.91 13.69
CA ILE A 331 10.23 -12.13 14.05
C ILE A 331 9.12 -11.76 15.04
N ILE A 332 7.88 -12.10 14.69
CA ILE A 332 6.70 -11.87 15.52
C ILE A 332 6.18 -13.23 16.00
N TRP A 333 6.02 -13.40 17.31
CA TRP A 333 5.57 -14.65 17.92
C TRP A 333 4.44 -14.38 18.91
N ASP A 334 3.22 -14.73 18.53
CA ASP A 334 2.02 -14.65 19.37
C ASP A 334 1.87 -15.88 20.28
N GLU A 335 0.98 -15.77 21.27
CA GLU A 335 0.70 -16.82 22.24
C GLU A 335 1.93 -17.33 23.01
N ILE A 336 2.87 -16.42 23.31
CA ILE A 336 4.10 -16.72 24.07
C ILE A 336 3.82 -17.24 25.49
N SER A 337 2.63 -16.98 26.04
CA SER A 337 2.20 -17.48 27.35
C SER A 337 2.09 -19.00 27.40
N MET A 338 1.83 -19.67 26.28
CA MET A 338 1.77 -21.13 26.19
C MET A 338 3.14 -21.78 25.92
N VAL A 339 4.16 -20.96 25.61
CA VAL A 339 5.49 -21.44 25.25
C VAL A 339 6.35 -21.58 26.50
N PRO A 340 7.00 -22.74 26.73
CA PRO A 340 7.94 -22.88 27.84
C PRO A 340 9.20 -22.03 27.64
N LYS A 341 9.81 -21.54 28.73
CA LYS A 341 11.03 -20.72 28.74
C LYS A 341 12.20 -21.35 27.99
N PHE A 342 12.38 -22.66 28.14
CA PHE A 342 13.49 -23.38 27.51
C PHE A 342 13.35 -23.44 25.98
N SER A 343 12.12 -23.42 25.45
CA SER A 343 11.89 -23.33 24.01
C SER A 343 12.29 -21.96 23.47
N LEU A 344 12.00 -20.89 24.21
CA LEU A 344 12.43 -19.53 23.85
C LEU A 344 13.96 -19.40 23.86
N GLU A 345 14.60 -19.97 24.88
CA GLU A 345 16.07 -19.98 25.02
C GLU A 345 16.76 -20.83 23.94
N ALA A 346 16.15 -21.94 23.53
CA ALA A 346 16.63 -22.75 22.42
C ALA A 346 16.59 -21.99 21.08
N VAL A 347 15.52 -21.22 20.85
CA VAL A 347 15.38 -20.36 19.67
C VAL A 347 16.42 -19.24 19.65
N ASP A 348 16.69 -18.62 20.80
CA ASP A 348 17.76 -17.62 20.96
C ASP A 348 19.13 -18.21 20.54
N LEU A 349 19.50 -19.37 21.08
CA LEU A 349 20.76 -20.05 20.75
C LEU A 349 20.84 -20.45 19.27
N LEU A 350 19.73 -20.92 18.69
CA LEU A 350 19.66 -21.25 17.27
C LEU A 350 19.94 -20.01 16.40
N LEU A 351 19.30 -18.87 16.70
CA LEU A 351 19.48 -17.65 15.90
C LEU A 351 20.88 -17.06 16.08
N GLN A 352 21.47 -17.15 17.27
CA GLN A 352 22.89 -16.82 17.50
C GLN A 352 23.81 -17.68 16.61
N ASP A 353 23.57 -18.99 16.54
CA ASP A 353 24.35 -19.88 15.68
C ASP A 353 24.16 -19.55 14.18
N LEU A 354 22.91 -19.39 13.73
CA LEU A 354 22.59 -19.10 12.34
C LEU A 354 23.18 -17.75 11.87
N MET A 355 23.19 -16.74 12.75
CA MET A 355 23.72 -15.40 12.47
C MET A 355 25.21 -15.27 12.80
N CYS A 356 25.83 -16.30 13.39
CA CYS A 356 27.23 -16.32 13.79
C CYS A 356 27.63 -15.13 14.68
N ASN A 357 26.77 -14.77 15.64
CA ASN A 357 27.04 -13.74 16.63
C ASN A 357 26.47 -14.11 18.01
N ALA A 358 26.91 -13.44 19.06
CA ALA A 358 26.48 -13.68 20.44
C ALA A 358 25.40 -12.70 20.91
N LEU A 359 24.76 -11.97 20.00
CA LEU A 359 23.67 -11.06 20.34
C LEU A 359 22.39 -11.87 20.56
N SER A 360 21.57 -11.47 21.51
CA SER A 360 20.27 -12.08 21.74
C SER A 360 19.47 -12.18 20.43
N PHE A 361 18.98 -13.39 20.15
CA PHE A 361 18.28 -13.79 18.93
C PHE A 361 19.03 -13.45 17.63
N GLY A 362 20.37 -13.47 17.65
CA GLY A 362 21.20 -13.16 16.50
C GLY A 362 21.17 -11.69 16.08
N GLY A 363 20.70 -10.78 16.95
CA GLY A 363 20.56 -9.35 16.67
C GLY A 363 19.29 -8.97 15.88
N LYS A 364 18.32 -9.88 15.78
CA LYS A 364 17.05 -9.65 15.08
C LYS A 364 16.05 -8.90 15.96
N THR A 365 15.11 -8.20 15.33
CA THR A 365 13.98 -7.62 16.06
C THR A 365 12.96 -8.70 16.38
N ILE A 366 12.77 -9.00 17.66
CA ILE A 366 11.80 -9.97 18.18
C ILE A 366 10.64 -9.22 18.82
N VAL A 367 9.43 -9.58 18.41
CA VAL A 367 8.19 -9.12 19.02
C VAL A 367 7.44 -10.35 19.51
N ILE A 368 7.44 -10.57 20.82
CA ILE A 368 6.65 -11.63 21.44
C ILE A 368 5.35 -11.07 22.02
N GLY A 369 4.31 -11.87 21.96
CA GLY A 369 2.96 -11.46 22.26
C GLY A 369 2.22 -12.52 23.05
N GLY A 370 1.42 -12.14 24.04
CA GLY A 370 0.63 -13.12 24.77
C GLY A 370 -0.16 -12.53 25.92
N ASP A 371 -0.90 -13.40 26.60
CA ASP A 371 -1.69 -13.04 27.76
C ASP A 371 -1.49 -14.09 28.85
N PHE A 372 -0.67 -13.76 29.85
CA PHE A 372 -0.37 -14.69 30.94
C PHE A 372 -1.55 -14.90 31.91
N ARG A 373 -2.67 -14.21 31.71
CA ARG A 373 -3.94 -14.50 32.39
C ARG A 373 -4.73 -15.62 31.71
N GLN A 374 -4.29 -16.07 30.53
CA GLN A 374 -4.89 -17.17 29.80
C GLN A 374 -4.18 -18.48 30.16
N VAL A 375 -3.78 -19.26 29.16
CA VAL A 375 -3.20 -20.59 29.33
C VAL A 375 -1.68 -20.47 29.49
N LEU A 376 -1.15 -21.09 30.54
CA LEU A 376 0.28 -21.25 30.81
C LEU A 376 0.86 -22.47 30.07
N PRO A 377 2.19 -22.64 30.00
CA PRO A 377 2.78 -23.77 29.31
C PRO A 377 2.42 -25.10 29.99
N ILE A 378 2.04 -26.09 29.20
CA ILE A 378 1.68 -27.42 29.70
C ILE A 378 2.96 -28.25 29.87
N ILE A 379 3.22 -28.72 31.10
CA ILE A 379 4.29 -29.66 31.41
C ILE A 379 3.68 -31.03 31.69
N GLU A 380 4.02 -32.02 30.87
CA GLU A 380 3.51 -33.38 31.05
C GLU A 380 3.89 -33.92 32.43
N ARG A 381 2.88 -34.33 33.20
CA ARG A 381 3.03 -34.85 34.58
C ARG A 381 3.68 -33.86 35.57
N GLY A 382 3.72 -32.57 35.23
CA GLY A 382 4.22 -31.51 36.09
C GLY A 382 3.21 -31.05 37.15
N ARG A 383 3.71 -30.45 38.22
CA ARG A 383 2.91 -29.76 39.23
C ARG A 383 2.72 -28.28 38.85
N GLU A 384 1.89 -27.57 39.59
CA GLU A 384 1.69 -26.11 39.40
C GLU A 384 3.00 -25.32 39.47
N SER A 385 3.90 -25.70 40.39
CA SER A 385 5.24 -25.10 40.49
C SER A 385 6.05 -25.25 39.20
N ASP A 386 5.89 -26.38 38.50
CA ASP A 386 6.63 -26.68 37.28
C ASP A 386 6.08 -25.88 36.10
N MET A 387 4.75 -25.67 36.06
CA MET A 387 4.12 -24.77 35.08
C MET A 387 4.58 -23.32 35.27
N VAL A 388 4.62 -22.84 36.52
CA VAL A 388 5.12 -21.50 36.83
C VAL A 388 6.59 -21.38 36.48
N ASP A 389 7.44 -22.33 36.87
CA ASP A 389 8.87 -22.29 36.54
C ASP A 389 9.11 -22.33 35.03
N ALA A 390 8.28 -23.06 34.28
CA ALA A 390 8.34 -23.13 32.83
C ALA A 390 7.87 -21.85 32.13
N CYS A 391 7.19 -20.91 32.79
CA CYS A 391 6.77 -19.66 32.17
C CYS A 391 7.94 -18.86 31.62
N VAL A 392 7.77 -18.26 30.44
CA VAL A 392 8.76 -17.36 29.82
C VAL A 392 9.15 -16.18 30.72
N LYS A 393 8.27 -15.75 31.64
CA LYS A 393 8.59 -14.75 32.67
C LYS A 393 9.79 -15.12 33.55
N ASN A 394 10.09 -16.42 33.68
CA ASN A 394 11.21 -16.96 34.44
C ASN A 394 12.42 -17.32 33.56
N SER A 395 12.41 -16.96 32.27
CA SER A 395 13.57 -17.09 31.39
C SER A 395 14.65 -16.05 31.73
N ARG A 396 15.92 -16.40 31.51
CA ARG A 396 17.04 -15.44 31.57
C ARG A 396 16.87 -14.27 30.61
N LEU A 397 16.16 -14.48 29.50
CA LEU A 397 15.96 -13.47 28.45
C LEU A 397 14.88 -12.46 28.82
N TRP A 398 14.02 -12.76 29.80
CA TRP A 398 12.83 -11.95 30.09
C TRP A 398 13.14 -10.52 30.52
N SER A 399 14.26 -10.31 31.22
CA SER A 399 14.72 -8.99 31.63
C SER A 399 15.17 -8.10 30.47
N GLU A 400 15.48 -8.69 29.32
CA GLU A 400 15.93 -7.96 28.13
C GLU A 400 14.77 -7.45 27.28
N PHE A 401 13.54 -7.95 27.50
CA PHE A 401 12.36 -7.52 26.75
C PHE A 401 11.80 -6.20 27.26
N HIS A 402 11.58 -5.25 26.34
CA HIS A 402 10.79 -4.05 26.59
C HIS A 402 9.31 -4.40 26.61
N LYS A 403 8.61 -4.06 27.69
CA LYS A 403 7.22 -4.47 27.94
C LYS A 403 6.26 -3.34 27.58
N HIS A 404 5.29 -3.65 26.73
CA HIS A 404 4.20 -2.76 26.32
C HIS A 404 2.87 -3.39 26.72
N SER A 405 2.02 -2.67 27.43
CA SER A 405 0.74 -3.19 27.93
C SER A 405 -0.45 -2.52 27.25
N LEU A 406 -1.34 -3.32 26.68
CA LEU A 406 -2.63 -2.87 26.16
C LEU A 406 -3.67 -3.00 27.27
N VAL A 407 -4.28 -1.87 27.63
CA VAL A 407 -5.22 -1.80 28.75
C VAL A 407 -6.68 -1.79 28.27
N ILE A 408 -6.93 -1.29 27.06
CA ILE A 408 -8.29 -1.11 26.53
C ILE A 408 -8.75 -2.37 25.81
N ASN A 409 -9.89 -2.92 26.22
CA ASN A 409 -10.55 -4.02 25.50
C ASN A 409 -11.42 -3.46 24.37
N VAL A 410 -10.91 -3.52 23.15
CA VAL A 410 -11.62 -3.02 21.96
C VAL A 410 -12.74 -3.96 21.50
N ARG A 411 -12.69 -5.25 21.86
CA ARG A 411 -13.71 -6.24 21.47
C ARG A 411 -15.01 -6.09 22.26
N ALA A 412 -14.92 -5.80 23.56
CA ALA A 412 -16.07 -5.66 24.46
C ALA A 412 -16.55 -4.21 24.65
N ALA A 413 -15.91 -3.24 23.98
CA ALA A 413 -16.21 -1.81 24.12
C ALA A 413 -17.67 -1.45 23.83
N SER A 414 -18.32 -2.15 22.88
CA SER A 414 -19.72 -1.96 22.51
C SER A 414 -20.72 -2.63 23.46
N SER A 415 -20.28 -3.54 24.33
CA SER A 415 -21.14 -4.31 25.25
C SER A 415 -21.31 -3.65 26.63
N GLY A 416 -20.64 -2.53 26.89
CA GLY A 416 -20.77 -1.72 28.12
C GLY A 416 -19.69 -2.00 29.19
N ALA A 417 -19.36 -0.97 29.99
CA ALA A 417 -18.27 -0.99 30.97
C ALA A 417 -18.38 -2.10 32.04
N SER A 418 -19.60 -2.58 32.33
CA SER A 418 -19.88 -3.65 33.30
C SER A 418 -19.27 -5.00 32.88
N TRP A 419 -19.39 -5.38 31.61
CA TRP A 419 -18.83 -6.64 31.10
C TRP A 419 -17.31 -6.61 31.03
N TYR A 420 -16.73 -5.46 30.68
CA TYR A 420 -15.29 -5.26 30.70
C TYR A 420 -14.71 -5.46 32.11
N GLY A 421 -15.34 -4.84 33.12
CA GLY A 421 -14.94 -5.00 34.52
C GLY A 421 -15.00 -6.46 34.97
N LEU A 422 -16.06 -7.18 34.60
CA LEU A 422 -16.23 -8.60 34.90
C LEU A 422 -15.11 -9.46 34.28
N PHE A 423 -14.83 -9.31 32.98
CA PHE A 423 -13.78 -10.11 32.31
C PHE A 423 -12.38 -9.80 32.83
N MET A 424 -12.11 -8.54 33.17
CA MET A 424 -10.83 -8.15 33.77
C MET A 424 -10.68 -8.74 35.18
N GLY A 425 -11.72 -8.66 36.02
CA GLY A 425 -11.69 -9.24 37.35
C GLY A 425 -11.55 -10.76 37.32
N ILE A 426 -12.19 -11.45 36.37
CA ILE A 426 -11.99 -12.89 36.14
C ILE A 426 -10.53 -13.18 35.77
N GLY A 427 -9.98 -12.45 34.79
CA GLY A 427 -8.59 -12.65 34.35
C GLY A 427 -7.54 -12.31 35.41
N ASN A 428 -7.87 -11.40 36.35
CA ASN A 428 -6.99 -11.04 37.46
C ASN A 428 -7.14 -11.96 38.68
N GLY A 429 -8.12 -12.87 38.68
CA GLY A 429 -8.41 -13.75 39.81
C GLY A 429 -9.05 -13.03 41.00
N GLU A 430 -9.80 -11.96 40.76
CA GLU A 430 -10.46 -11.14 41.78
C GLU A 430 -11.79 -11.74 42.28
N PHE A 431 -12.26 -12.82 41.64
CA PHE A 431 -13.46 -13.55 42.04
C PHE A 431 -13.09 -14.89 42.68
N GLU A 432 -13.76 -15.21 43.79
CA GLU A 432 -13.60 -16.51 44.46
C GLU A 432 -14.24 -17.62 43.63
N GLN A 433 -13.56 -18.76 43.56
CA GLN A 433 -14.12 -19.97 42.93
C GLN A 433 -14.85 -20.80 43.97
N ASP A 434 -15.98 -21.40 43.59
CA ASP A 434 -16.65 -22.41 44.40
C ASP A 434 -15.83 -23.72 44.45
N ASN A 435 -16.28 -24.68 45.27
CA ASN A 435 -15.64 -25.99 45.41
C ASN A 435 -15.65 -26.83 44.12
N GLU A 436 -16.36 -26.39 43.09
CA GLU A 436 -16.47 -27.03 41.77
C GLU A 436 -15.64 -26.28 40.70
N GLY A 437 -14.89 -25.25 41.11
CA GLY A 437 -14.01 -24.45 40.24
C GLY A 437 -14.76 -23.43 39.38
N ARG A 438 -15.99 -23.07 39.74
CA ARG A 438 -16.79 -22.06 39.03
C ARG A 438 -16.61 -20.70 39.68
N ILE A 439 -16.56 -19.66 38.84
CA ILE A 439 -16.54 -18.25 39.24
C ILE A 439 -17.96 -17.72 39.40
#